data_AF-A0A085G146-F1
#
_entry.id   AF-A0A085G146-F1
#
_cell.length_a   1.000
_cell.length_b   1.000
_cell.length_c   1.000
_cell.angle_alpha   90.00
_cell.angle_beta   90.00
_cell.angle_gamma   90.00
#
_symmetry.space_group_name_H-M   'P 1'
#
loop_
_entity.id
_entity.type
_entity.pdbx_description
1 polymer ?
#
loop_
_entity_poly.entity_id
_entity_poly.type
_entity_poly.pdbx_seq_one_letter_code
_entity_poly.pdbx_strand_id
1 'polypeptide(L)'
;MTPIHTPVALTEAQTRTQQKLVAAAMRLAESGALPTLTEVAASAGFSRATAYRYFPTQSALVAAMVEESLRPIIEWHPQHPHASERISELLRFAYPRMLEHEGVLRAALQLSLQQWSEKRRDPHAQETLVRGNRKKILKRVVEPLEGRLSPQAIQRTMHAFSLIYGSEVFMVMKDIWQVGDGDIQDLTQWMAKAILRQAEEDARLGSEQD
;
A
#
# COMPACT_ATOMS: atom_id res chain seq x y z
N MET A 1 30.78 13.89 6.04
CA MET A 1 29.93 13.29 7.09
C MET A 1 28.62 14.07 7.12
N THR A 2 27.56 13.54 6.53
CA THR A 2 26.23 14.16 6.57
C THR A 2 25.61 13.82 7.93
N PRO A 3 25.12 14.79 8.71
CA PRO A 3 24.56 14.52 10.03
C PRO A 3 23.32 13.61 9.87
N ILE A 4 23.31 12.52 10.64
CA ILE A 4 22.13 11.68 10.81
C ILE A 4 21.11 12.52 11.55
N HIS A 5 20.08 13.00 10.84
CA HIS A 5 18.92 13.63 11.47
C HIS A 5 18.18 12.55 12.27
N THR A 6 18.49 12.45 13.56
CA THR A 6 17.67 11.69 14.50
C THR A 6 16.30 12.37 14.56
N PRO A 7 15.20 11.70 14.18
CA PRO A 7 13.89 12.32 14.27
C PRO A 7 13.58 12.58 15.75
N VAL A 8 13.42 13.85 16.11
CA VAL A 8 12.99 14.27 17.44
C VAL A 8 11.58 13.74 17.67
N ALA A 9 11.37 12.98 18.75
CA ALA A 9 10.05 12.48 19.11
C ALA A 9 9.09 13.66 19.32
N LEU A 10 7.93 13.61 18.68
CA LEU A 10 6.89 14.62 18.83
C LEU A 10 6.35 14.61 20.28
N THR A 11 6.07 15.78 20.82
CA THR A 11 5.31 15.88 22.07
C THR A 11 3.89 15.34 21.86
N GLU A 12 3.18 15.03 22.95
CA GLU A 12 1.77 14.59 22.85
C GLU A 12 0.88 15.61 22.12
N ALA A 13 1.09 16.91 22.38
CA ALA A 13 0.34 17.97 21.71
C ALA A 13 0.65 18.03 20.21
N GLN A 14 1.91 17.80 19.84
CA GLN A 14 2.32 17.72 18.44
C GLN A 14 1.74 16.49 17.74
N THR A 15 1.74 15.34 18.42
CA THR A 15 1.13 14.09 17.91
C THR A 15 -0.37 14.25 17.69
N ARG A 16 -1.10 14.83 18.65
CA ARG A 16 -2.54 15.15 18.49
C ARG A 16 -2.81 16.09 17.33
N THR A 17 -1.91 17.05 17.09
CA THR A 17 -2.03 17.98 15.95
C THR A 17 -1.81 17.26 14.62
N GLN A 18 -0.77 16.43 14.53
CA GLN A 18 -0.48 15.63 13.35
C GLN A 18 -1.66 14.69 13.01
N GLN A 19 -2.21 13.99 14.01
CA GLN A 19 -3.37 13.11 13.84
C GLN A 19 -4.59 13.86 13.31
N LYS A 20 -4.89 15.07 13.81
CA LYS A 20 -5.98 15.91 13.31
C LYS A 20 -5.81 16.29 11.85
N LEU A 21 -4.57 16.63 11.44
CA LEU A 21 -4.25 16.94 10.05
C LEU A 21 -4.42 15.72 9.14
N VAL A 22 -3.90 14.55 9.55
CA VAL A 22 -4.06 13.30 8.79
C VAL A 22 -5.53 12.91 8.66
N ALA A 23 -6.29 12.96 9.75
CA ALA A 23 -7.72 12.65 9.72
C ALA A 23 -8.51 13.60 8.81
N ALA A 24 -8.17 14.89 8.79
CA ALA A 24 -8.78 15.85 7.86
C ALA A 24 -8.42 15.53 6.40
N ALA A 25 -7.17 15.20 6.12
CA ALA A 25 -6.72 14.81 4.79
C ALA A 25 -7.39 13.52 4.29
N MET A 26 -7.54 12.51 5.15
CA MET A 26 -8.25 11.27 4.81
C MET A 26 -9.72 11.55 4.47
N ARG A 27 -10.44 12.36 5.28
CA ARG A 27 -11.83 12.75 4.96
C ARG A 27 -11.96 13.47 3.61
N LEU A 28 -11.01 14.35 3.29
CA LEU A 28 -10.98 15.02 1.99
C LEU A 28 -10.70 14.03 0.86
N ALA A 29 -9.78 13.07 1.06
CA ALA A 29 -9.48 12.05 0.06
C ALA A 29 -10.68 11.15 -0.26
N GLU A 30 -11.49 10.80 0.74
CA GLU A 30 -12.72 10.02 0.53
C GLU A 30 -13.81 10.80 -0.26
N SER A 31 -13.67 12.13 -0.41
CA SER A 31 -14.52 12.91 -1.31
C SER A 31 -14.06 12.85 -2.79
N GLY A 32 -12.99 12.10 -3.08
CA GLY A 32 -12.54 11.81 -4.45
C GLY A 32 -11.41 12.70 -4.98
N ALA A 33 -10.82 13.56 -4.14
CA ALA A 33 -9.73 14.46 -4.54
C ALA A 33 -8.45 14.22 -3.72
N LEU A 34 -7.29 14.30 -4.36
CA LEU A 34 -6.01 14.41 -3.65
C LEU A 34 -5.95 15.77 -2.93
N PRO A 35 -5.99 15.82 -1.58
CA PRO A 35 -6.08 17.08 -0.88
C PRO A 35 -4.76 17.87 -0.94
N THR A 36 -4.88 19.19 -0.99
CA THR A 36 -3.75 20.11 -0.79
C THR A 36 -3.51 20.38 0.70
N LEU A 37 -2.27 20.72 1.06
CA LEU A 37 -1.94 21.10 2.44
C LEU A 37 -2.77 22.29 2.94
N THR A 38 -3.17 23.19 2.04
CA THR A 38 -3.99 24.36 2.39
C THR A 38 -5.42 23.94 2.76
N GLU A 39 -6.04 23.05 1.97
CA GLU A 39 -7.37 22.51 2.27
C GLU A 39 -7.38 21.71 3.57
N VAL A 40 -6.35 20.89 3.79
CA VAL A 40 -6.19 20.14 5.04
C VAL A 40 -6.07 21.07 6.24
N ALA A 41 -5.26 22.13 6.14
CA ALA A 41 -5.10 23.11 7.21
C ALA A 41 -6.45 23.76 7.55
N ALA A 42 -7.19 24.22 6.54
CA ALA A 42 -8.49 24.84 6.70
C ALA A 42 -9.51 23.87 7.32
N SER A 43 -9.60 22.64 6.82
CA SER A 43 -10.51 21.61 7.32
C SER A 43 -10.19 21.18 8.76
N ALA A 44 -8.92 21.19 9.15
CA ALA A 44 -8.47 20.83 10.49
C ALA A 44 -8.47 21.99 11.49
N GLY A 45 -8.78 23.22 11.06
CA GLY A 45 -8.77 24.42 11.90
C GLY A 45 -7.36 24.92 12.27
N PHE A 46 -6.38 24.68 11.41
CA PHE A 46 -4.98 25.12 11.61
C PHE A 46 -4.54 26.11 10.53
N SER A 47 -3.50 26.89 10.83
CA SER A 47 -2.87 27.74 9.83
C SER A 47 -2.12 26.91 8.77
N ARG A 48 -1.95 27.45 7.56
CA ARG A 48 -1.08 26.84 6.52
C ARG A 48 0.31 26.56 7.06
N ALA A 49 0.92 27.53 7.76
CA ALA A 49 2.25 27.40 8.34
C ALA A 49 2.33 26.21 9.33
N THR A 50 1.27 25.95 10.09
CA THR A 50 1.19 24.77 10.96
C THR A 50 1.20 23.48 10.15
N ALA A 51 0.39 23.36 9.09
CA ALA A 51 0.36 22.16 8.26
C ALA A 51 1.71 21.88 7.58
N TYR A 52 2.34 22.89 6.97
CA TYR A 52 3.66 22.76 6.33
C TYR A 52 4.77 22.35 7.31
N ARG A 53 4.65 22.72 8.60
CA ARG A 53 5.61 22.27 9.63
C ARG A 53 5.55 20.77 9.89
N TYR A 54 4.37 20.15 9.81
CA TYR A 54 4.21 18.70 10.00
C TYR A 54 4.40 17.91 8.71
N PHE A 55 3.98 18.49 7.59
CA PHE A 55 4.03 17.87 6.28
C PHE A 55 4.64 18.87 5.29
N PRO A 56 5.98 18.89 5.17
CA PRO A 56 6.67 19.82 4.29
C PRO A 56 6.30 19.64 2.81
N THR A 57 5.89 18.43 2.43
CA THR A 57 5.55 18.06 1.06
C THR A 57 4.20 17.33 1.00
N GLN A 58 3.58 17.35 -0.17
CA GLN A 58 2.36 16.56 -0.41
C GLN A 58 2.65 15.06 -0.31
N SER A 59 3.83 14.64 -0.73
CA SER A 59 4.32 13.28 -0.57
C SER A 59 4.36 12.81 0.88
N ALA A 60 4.80 13.67 1.82
CA ALA A 60 4.82 13.36 3.25
C ALA A 60 3.40 13.23 3.83
N LEU A 61 2.48 14.09 3.41
CA LEU A 61 1.07 14.01 3.83
C LEU A 61 0.43 12.70 3.35
N VAL A 62 0.56 12.38 2.06
CA VAL A 62 0.00 11.16 1.46
C VAL A 62 0.60 9.90 2.08
N ALA A 63 1.91 9.89 2.34
CA ALA A 63 2.55 8.78 3.04
C ALA A 63 1.93 8.55 4.43
N ALA A 64 1.70 9.61 5.20
CA ALA A 64 1.07 9.52 6.51
C ALA A 64 -0.40 9.06 6.43
N MET A 65 -1.16 9.52 5.42
CA MET A 65 -2.52 9.04 5.19
C MET A 65 -2.55 7.53 4.88
N VAL A 66 -1.65 7.05 4.01
CA VAL A 66 -1.53 5.63 3.67
C VAL A 66 -1.09 4.80 4.88
N GLU A 67 -0.16 5.32 5.67
CA GLU A 67 0.30 4.65 6.89
C GLU A 67 -0.82 4.54 7.93
N GLU A 68 -1.59 5.60 8.17
CA GLU A 68 -2.72 5.58 9.10
C GLU A 68 -3.84 4.65 8.61
N SER A 69 -4.29 4.80 7.37
CA SER A 69 -5.37 4.00 6.78
C SER A 69 -5.06 2.50 6.72
N LEU A 70 -3.80 2.15 6.43
CA LEU A 70 -3.41 0.75 6.27
C LEU A 70 -2.66 0.18 7.48
N ARG A 71 -2.55 0.90 8.61
CA ARG A 71 -1.80 0.43 9.79
C ARG A 71 -2.14 -1.00 10.21
N PRO A 72 -3.42 -1.42 10.32
CA PRO A 72 -3.75 -2.79 10.69
C PRO A 72 -3.19 -3.83 9.72
N ILE A 73 -3.09 -3.48 8.43
CA ILE A 73 -2.56 -4.33 7.37
C ILE A 73 -1.02 -4.37 7.42
N ILE A 74 -0.38 -3.24 7.71
CA ILE A 74 1.07 -3.14 7.90
C ILE A 74 1.53 -3.99 9.08
N GLU A 75 0.74 -4.00 10.15
CA GLU A 75 0.97 -4.75 11.38
C GLU A 75 0.47 -6.20 11.32
N TRP A 76 -0.19 -6.61 10.24
CA TRP A 76 -0.72 -7.96 10.09
C TRP A 76 0.40 -9.03 10.11
N HIS A 77 0.11 -10.15 10.80
CA HIS A 77 0.97 -11.33 10.87
C HIS A 77 0.14 -12.59 10.59
N PRO A 78 0.69 -13.55 9.81
CA PRO A 78 -0.01 -14.78 9.47
C PRO A 78 -0.28 -15.64 10.71
N GLN A 79 -1.44 -16.29 10.75
CA GLN A 79 -1.82 -17.21 11.82
C GLN A 79 -1.69 -18.69 11.42
N HIS A 80 -1.46 -18.96 10.14
CA HIS A 80 -1.44 -20.31 9.56
C HIS A 80 -0.04 -20.72 9.07
N PRO A 81 0.30 -22.02 9.06
CA PRO A 81 1.61 -22.51 8.64
C PRO A 81 1.78 -22.54 7.11
N HIS A 82 0.70 -22.67 6.33
CA HIS A 82 0.80 -22.86 4.88
C HIS A 82 0.60 -21.55 4.09
N ALA A 83 1.41 -21.35 3.04
CA ALA A 83 1.36 -20.14 2.21
C ALA A 83 -0.03 -19.90 1.57
N SER A 84 -0.75 -20.97 1.22
CA SER A 84 -2.13 -20.93 0.70
C SER A 84 -3.11 -20.31 1.68
N GLU A 85 -3.02 -20.69 2.95
CA GLU A 85 -3.84 -20.13 4.02
C GLU A 85 -3.41 -18.69 4.32
N ARG A 86 -2.09 -18.42 4.39
CA ARG A 86 -1.55 -17.07 4.66
C ARG A 86 -2.00 -16.04 3.63
N ILE A 87 -1.97 -16.36 2.32
CA ILE A 87 -2.43 -15.42 1.29
C ILE A 87 -3.94 -15.23 1.36
N SER A 88 -4.70 -16.31 1.60
CA SER A 88 -6.16 -16.20 1.70
C SER A 88 -6.59 -15.39 2.92
N GLU A 89 -5.92 -15.59 4.06
CA GLU A 89 -6.07 -14.82 5.28
C GLU A 89 -5.78 -13.33 5.03
N LEU A 90 -4.62 -13.02 4.43
CA LEU A 90 -4.23 -11.65 4.10
C LEU A 90 -5.28 -10.96 3.22
N LEU A 91 -5.70 -11.58 2.12
CA LEU A 91 -6.69 -10.97 1.22
C LEU A 91 -8.06 -10.82 1.90
N ARG A 92 -8.45 -11.77 2.75
CA ARG A 92 -9.69 -11.66 3.54
C ARG A 92 -9.65 -10.48 4.50
N PHE A 93 -8.50 -10.28 5.14
CA PHE A 93 -8.28 -9.24 6.13
C PHE A 93 -8.09 -7.84 5.50
N ALA A 94 -7.35 -7.75 4.40
CA ALA A 94 -6.90 -6.49 3.85
C ALA A 94 -7.93 -5.82 2.93
N TYR A 95 -8.65 -6.58 2.09
CA TYR A 95 -9.55 -6.00 1.09
C TYR A 95 -10.64 -5.10 1.69
N PRO A 96 -11.38 -5.51 2.74
CA PRO A 96 -12.39 -4.64 3.34
C PRO A 96 -11.84 -3.30 3.81
N ARG A 97 -10.64 -3.30 4.39
CA ARG A 97 -9.94 -2.08 4.86
C ARG A 97 -9.42 -1.23 3.71
N MET A 98 -8.96 -1.85 2.63
CA MET A 98 -8.56 -1.12 1.42
C MET A 98 -9.74 -0.46 0.73
N LEU A 99 -10.91 -1.12 0.73
CA LEU A 99 -12.15 -0.56 0.19
C LEU A 99 -12.67 0.59 1.05
N GLU A 100 -12.61 0.46 2.38
CA GLU A 100 -12.96 1.54 3.32
C GLU A 100 -12.12 2.80 3.11
N HIS A 101 -10.88 2.65 2.64
CA HIS A 101 -9.94 3.74 2.41
C HIS A 101 -9.57 3.92 0.93
N GLU A 102 -10.50 3.60 0.03
CA GLU A 102 -10.25 3.66 -1.40
C GLU A 102 -9.84 5.07 -1.86
N GLY A 103 -10.45 6.12 -1.31
CA GLY A 103 -10.10 7.51 -1.64
C GLY A 103 -8.65 7.83 -1.34
N VAL A 104 -8.16 7.43 -0.16
CA VAL A 104 -6.73 7.57 0.21
C VAL A 104 -5.82 6.81 -0.77
N LEU A 105 -6.19 5.59 -1.16
CA LEU A 105 -5.39 4.76 -2.06
C LEU A 105 -5.36 5.33 -3.50
N ARG A 106 -6.48 5.88 -3.97
CA ARG A 106 -6.56 6.59 -5.25
C ARG A 106 -5.76 7.89 -5.23
N ALA A 107 -5.82 8.66 -4.15
CA ALA A 107 -5.00 9.86 -3.97
C ALA A 107 -3.49 9.51 -4.02
N ALA A 108 -3.09 8.44 -3.36
CA ALA A 108 -1.71 7.96 -3.43
C ALA A 108 -1.29 7.54 -4.84
N LEU A 109 -2.18 6.88 -5.58
CA LEU A 109 -1.94 6.50 -6.97
C LEU A 109 -1.84 7.72 -7.89
N GLN A 110 -2.73 8.68 -7.75
CA GLN A 110 -2.68 9.95 -8.49
C GLN A 110 -1.34 10.65 -8.30
N LEU A 111 -0.87 10.77 -7.05
CA LEU A 111 0.44 11.34 -6.75
C LEU A 111 1.58 10.55 -7.41
N SER A 112 1.50 9.21 -7.40
CA SER A 112 2.51 8.37 -8.06
C SER A 112 2.57 8.60 -9.58
N LEU A 113 1.42 8.82 -10.23
CA LEU A 113 1.36 9.13 -11.67
C LEU A 113 1.94 10.52 -11.97
N GLN A 114 1.64 11.51 -11.10
CA GLN A 114 2.21 12.85 -11.20
C GLN A 114 3.74 12.83 -11.06
N GLN A 115 4.27 12.16 -10.04
CA GLN A 115 5.71 12.02 -9.80
C GLN A 115 6.42 11.34 -10.97
N TRP A 116 5.82 10.30 -11.57
CA TRP A 116 6.37 9.67 -12.75
C TRP A 116 6.48 10.64 -13.93
N SER A 117 5.43 11.44 -14.17
CA SER A 117 5.41 12.45 -15.23
C SER A 117 6.43 13.57 -14.99
N GLU A 118 6.56 14.03 -13.75
CA GLU A 118 7.55 15.04 -13.35
C GLU A 118 8.98 14.54 -13.52
N LYS A 119 9.28 13.33 -13.04
CA LYS A 119 10.62 12.72 -13.19
C LYS A 119 11.05 12.57 -14.65
N ARG A 120 10.10 12.38 -15.57
CA ARG A 120 10.38 12.34 -17.02
C ARG A 120 10.70 13.71 -17.60
N ARG A 121 10.14 14.78 -17.04
CA ARG A 121 10.41 16.16 -17.46
C ARG A 121 11.71 16.68 -16.85
N ASP A 122 11.96 16.34 -15.58
CA ASP A 122 13.17 16.69 -14.85
C ASP A 122 13.70 15.47 -14.07
N PRO A 123 14.81 14.86 -14.52
CA PRO A 123 15.46 13.75 -13.82
C PRO A 123 15.92 14.08 -12.39
N HIS A 124 16.03 15.36 -12.02
CA HIS A 124 16.44 15.82 -10.68
C HIS A 124 15.27 16.03 -9.72
N ALA A 125 14.03 15.78 -10.14
CA ALA A 125 12.87 15.83 -9.26
C ALA A 125 13.07 14.86 -8.06
N GLN A 126 13.13 15.41 -6.85
CA GLN A 126 13.51 14.66 -5.64
C GLN A 126 12.32 14.06 -4.88
N GLU A 127 11.09 14.49 -5.14
CA GLU A 127 9.93 13.99 -4.40
C GLU A 127 9.51 12.60 -4.90
N THR A 128 9.77 11.58 -4.09
CA THR A 128 9.26 10.23 -4.34
C THR A 128 8.50 9.69 -3.15
N LEU A 129 7.24 9.34 -3.35
CA LEU A 129 6.47 8.55 -2.40
C LEU A 129 7.13 7.17 -2.26
N VAL A 130 7.63 6.83 -1.06
CA VAL A 130 8.25 5.52 -0.82
C VAL A 130 7.17 4.50 -0.48
N ARG A 131 7.02 3.47 -1.31
CA ARG A 131 6.07 2.36 -1.11
C ARG A 131 6.84 1.07 -0.77
N GLY A 132 6.81 0.64 0.50
CA GLY A 132 7.60 -0.52 0.97
C GLY A 132 6.80 -1.63 1.68
N ASN A 133 5.66 -1.29 2.27
CA ASN A 133 4.95 -2.18 3.20
C ASN A 133 4.50 -3.50 2.55
N ARG A 134 4.04 -3.43 1.29
CA ARG A 134 3.56 -4.60 0.52
C ARG A 134 4.61 -5.70 0.41
N LYS A 135 5.88 -5.34 0.15
CA LYS A 135 6.99 -6.32 0.03
C LYS A 135 7.23 -7.08 1.33
N LYS A 136 7.22 -6.37 2.47
CA LYS A 136 7.43 -6.96 3.79
C LYS A 136 6.30 -7.92 4.16
N ILE A 137 5.05 -7.52 3.91
CA ILE A 137 3.86 -8.34 4.19
C ILE A 137 3.88 -9.61 3.33
N LEU A 138 4.10 -9.46 2.01
CA LEU A 138 4.14 -10.62 1.10
C LEU A 138 5.29 -11.57 1.40
N LYS A 139 6.43 -11.07 1.92
CA LYS A 139 7.51 -11.94 2.39
C LYS A 139 7.04 -12.88 3.50
N ARG A 140 6.25 -12.39 4.46
CA ARG A 140 5.65 -13.24 5.51
C ARG A 140 4.68 -14.27 4.95
N VAL A 141 3.98 -13.95 3.87
CA VAL A 141 3.04 -14.88 3.21
C VAL A 141 3.78 -16.05 2.55
N VAL A 142 4.87 -15.75 1.82
CA VAL A 142 5.60 -16.75 1.03
C VAL A 142 6.70 -17.47 1.79
N GLU A 143 7.03 -17.05 3.02
CA GLU A 143 8.04 -17.69 3.88
C GLU A 143 7.91 -19.23 3.94
N PRO A 144 6.72 -19.85 4.03
CA PRO A 144 6.61 -21.32 4.03
C PRO A 144 7.01 -22.01 2.71
N LEU A 145 7.24 -21.25 1.65
CA LEU A 145 7.73 -21.74 0.35
C LEU A 145 9.26 -21.75 0.28
N GLU A 146 9.95 -21.12 1.23
CA GLU A 146 11.41 -21.16 1.33
C GLU A 146 11.87 -22.63 1.52
N GLY A 147 12.88 -23.04 0.75
CA GLY A 147 13.36 -24.43 0.72
C GLY A 147 12.51 -25.38 -0.13
N ARG A 148 11.30 -24.99 -0.54
CA ARG A 148 10.46 -25.75 -1.51
C ARG A 148 10.53 -25.18 -2.91
N LEU A 149 10.65 -23.86 -3.04
CA LEU A 149 10.74 -23.14 -4.31
C LEU A 149 12.10 -22.45 -4.41
N SER A 150 12.59 -22.26 -5.64
CA SER A 150 13.78 -21.45 -5.88
C SER A 150 13.54 -19.97 -5.51
N PRO A 151 14.59 -19.20 -5.17
CA PRO A 151 14.45 -17.76 -4.86
C PRO A 151 13.77 -16.97 -5.98
N GLN A 152 14.03 -17.32 -7.24
CA GLN A 152 13.39 -16.69 -8.39
C GLN A 152 11.89 -17.01 -8.47
N ALA A 153 11.49 -18.25 -8.19
CA ALA A 153 10.08 -18.64 -8.16
C ALA A 153 9.32 -17.96 -7.02
N ILE A 154 9.94 -17.83 -5.83
CA ILE A 154 9.39 -17.07 -4.71
C ILE A 154 9.19 -15.60 -5.09
N GLN A 155 10.20 -14.98 -5.71
CA GLN A 155 10.11 -13.59 -6.15
C GLN A 155 9.01 -13.39 -7.20
N ARG A 156 8.90 -14.29 -8.19
CA ARG A 156 7.82 -14.27 -9.19
C ARG A 156 6.45 -14.38 -8.54
N THR A 157 6.30 -15.26 -7.55
CA THR A 157 5.06 -15.43 -6.78
C THR A 157 4.70 -14.15 -6.02
N MET A 158 5.68 -13.52 -5.35
CA MET A 158 5.48 -12.22 -4.69
C MET A 158 5.07 -11.12 -5.66
N HIS A 159 5.67 -11.05 -6.86
CA HIS A 159 5.27 -10.08 -7.88
C HIS A 159 3.82 -10.28 -8.32
N ALA A 160 3.42 -11.53 -8.58
CA ALA A 160 2.07 -11.87 -8.98
C ALA A 160 1.04 -11.53 -7.88
N PHE A 161 1.33 -11.90 -6.62
CA PHE A 161 0.50 -11.49 -5.49
C PHE A 161 0.44 -9.96 -5.34
N SER A 162 1.54 -9.24 -5.57
CA SER A 162 1.58 -7.79 -5.47
C SER A 162 0.64 -7.08 -6.46
N LEU A 163 0.35 -7.70 -7.61
CA LEU A 163 -0.60 -7.16 -8.59
C LEU A 163 -2.05 -7.33 -8.12
N ILE A 164 -2.38 -8.47 -7.51
CA ILE A 164 -3.75 -8.77 -7.04
C ILE A 164 -4.01 -8.34 -5.60
N TYR A 165 -3.00 -7.81 -4.89
CA TYR A 165 -3.08 -7.25 -3.54
C TYR A 165 -2.86 -5.72 -3.55
N GLY A 166 -3.07 -5.11 -4.73
CA GLY A 166 -2.86 -3.69 -4.94
C GLY A 166 -4.14 -2.90 -5.11
N SER A 167 -4.09 -1.59 -4.82
CA SER A 167 -5.19 -0.68 -5.15
C SER A 167 -5.40 -0.55 -6.67
N GLU A 168 -4.42 -1.01 -7.46
CA GLU A 168 -4.51 -1.08 -8.91
C GLU A 168 -5.65 -2.01 -9.39
N VAL A 169 -6.03 -3.00 -8.58
CA VAL A 169 -7.19 -3.87 -8.87
C VAL A 169 -8.48 -3.06 -8.96
N PHE A 170 -8.64 -2.01 -8.15
CA PHE A 170 -9.85 -1.19 -8.15
C PHE A 170 -10.04 -0.45 -9.47
N MET A 171 -8.97 0.04 -10.09
CA MET A 171 -9.07 0.71 -11.39
C MET A 171 -9.64 -0.22 -12.46
N VAL A 172 -9.15 -1.46 -12.52
CA VAL A 172 -9.59 -2.39 -13.56
C VAL A 172 -10.99 -2.89 -13.23
N MET A 173 -11.21 -3.37 -12.00
CA MET A 173 -12.46 -4.03 -11.65
C MET A 173 -13.62 -3.06 -11.50
N LYS A 174 -13.41 -1.89 -10.89
CA LYS A 174 -14.47 -0.89 -10.71
C LYS A 174 -14.60 -0.01 -11.95
N ASP A 175 -13.50 0.58 -12.44
CA ASP A 175 -13.64 1.65 -13.44
C ASP A 175 -13.89 1.09 -14.86
N ILE A 176 -13.33 -0.08 -15.19
CA ILE A 176 -13.52 -0.72 -16.50
C ILE A 176 -14.69 -1.71 -16.46
N TRP A 177 -14.67 -2.65 -15.50
CA TRP A 177 -15.64 -3.74 -15.47
C TRP A 177 -16.87 -3.49 -14.59
N GLN A 178 -16.89 -2.41 -13.80
CA GLN A 178 -18.03 -2.02 -12.94
C GLN A 178 -18.45 -3.13 -11.96
N VAL A 179 -17.46 -3.89 -11.47
CA VAL A 179 -17.64 -4.99 -10.52
C VAL A 179 -17.79 -4.45 -9.10
N GLY A 180 -18.69 -5.06 -8.31
CA GLY A 180 -18.92 -4.71 -6.92
C GLY A 180 -17.83 -5.20 -5.96
N ASP A 181 -17.78 -4.61 -4.76
CA ASP A 181 -16.74 -4.84 -3.75
C ASP A 181 -16.56 -6.31 -3.36
N GLY A 182 -17.65 -7.05 -3.15
CA GLY A 182 -17.60 -8.47 -2.77
C GLY A 182 -16.98 -9.35 -3.87
N ASP A 183 -17.38 -9.10 -5.12
CA ASP A 183 -16.90 -9.86 -6.28
C ASP A 183 -15.40 -9.64 -6.54
N ILE A 184 -14.89 -8.43 -6.24
CA ILE A 184 -13.44 -8.14 -6.31
C ILE A 184 -12.65 -9.03 -5.34
N GLN A 185 -13.14 -9.17 -4.11
CA GLN A 185 -12.49 -10.01 -3.11
C GLN A 185 -12.51 -11.48 -3.52
N ASP A 186 -13.66 -11.98 -4.00
CA ASP A 186 -13.78 -13.37 -4.43
C ASP A 186 -12.88 -13.70 -5.63
N LEU A 187 -12.81 -12.79 -6.62
CA LEU A 187 -11.93 -12.95 -7.77
C LEU A 187 -10.46 -12.97 -7.35
N THR A 188 -10.05 -12.08 -6.45
CA THR A 188 -8.65 -12.02 -6.01
C THR A 188 -8.24 -13.22 -5.17
N GLN A 189 -9.16 -13.78 -4.38
CA GLN A 189 -8.98 -15.07 -3.71
C GLN A 189 -8.81 -16.23 -4.72
N TRP A 190 -9.61 -16.24 -5.78
CA TRP A 190 -9.49 -17.22 -6.86
C TRP A 190 -8.15 -17.10 -7.59
N MET A 191 -7.72 -15.89 -7.94
CA MET A 191 -6.43 -15.62 -8.58
C MET A 191 -5.25 -16.05 -7.68
N ALA A 192 -5.32 -15.78 -6.38
CA ALA A 192 -4.27 -16.18 -5.43
C ALA A 192 -4.06 -17.70 -5.40
N LYS A 193 -5.15 -18.47 -5.40
CA LYS A 193 -5.09 -19.94 -5.50
C LYS A 193 -4.43 -20.39 -6.80
N ALA A 194 -4.76 -19.75 -7.92
CA ALA A 194 -4.17 -20.08 -9.22
C ALA A 194 -2.67 -19.77 -9.26
N ILE A 195 -2.25 -18.60 -8.77
CA ILE A 195 -0.84 -18.20 -8.69
C ILE A 195 -0.03 -19.22 -7.89
N LEU A 196 -0.53 -19.62 -6.71
CA LEU A 196 0.20 -20.56 -5.86
C LEU A 196 0.28 -21.95 -6.48
N ARG A 197 -0.82 -22.45 -7.04
CA ARG A 197 -0.82 -23.74 -7.76
C ARG A 197 0.18 -23.74 -8.91
N GLN A 198 0.25 -22.65 -9.68
CA GLN A 198 1.22 -22.54 -10.77
C GLN A 198 2.66 -22.55 -10.24
N ALA A 199 2.95 -21.83 -9.16
CA ALA A 199 4.29 -21.78 -8.58
C ALA A 199 4.75 -23.16 -8.05
N GLU A 200 3.84 -23.94 -7.46
CA GLU A 200 4.12 -25.30 -7.02
C GLU A 200 4.26 -26.28 -8.19
N GLU A 201 3.46 -26.12 -9.25
CA GLU A 201 3.56 -26.93 -10.47
C GLU A 201 4.90 -26.71 -11.18
N ASP A 202 5.31 -25.45 -11.37
CA ASP A 202 6.61 -25.11 -11.97
C ASP A 202 7.76 -25.73 -11.17
N ALA A 203 7.66 -25.77 -9.84
CA ALA A 203 8.67 -26.38 -8.98
C ALA A 203 8.73 -27.91 -9.12
N ARG A 204 7.57 -28.59 -9.25
CA ARG A 204 7.51 -30.03 -9.51
C ARG A 204 8.14 -30.39 -10.85
N LEU A 205 7.74 -29.70 -11.93
CA LEU A 205 8.25 -29.96 -13.28
C LEU A 205 9.75 -29.67 -13.40
N GLY A 206 10.25 -28.64 -12.70
CA GLY A 206 11.68 -28.37 -12.63
C GLY A 206 12.47 -29.48 -11.93
N SER A 207 11.91 -30.08 -10.87
CA SER A 207 12.56 -31.20 -10.16
C SER A 207 12.55 -32.53 -10.90
N GLU A 208 11.70 -32.69 -11.92
CA GLU A 208 11.64 -33.90 -12.76
C GLU A 208 12.63 -33.83 -13.95
N GLN A 209 13.23 -32.66 -14.22
CA GLN A 209 14.16 -32.43 -15.32
C GLN A 209 15.63 -32.39 -14.88
N ASP A 210 15.90 -32.34 -13.57
CA ASP A 210 17.23 -32.40 -12.94
C ASP A 210 17.55 -33.81 -12.41
#